data_AF-A0A955NSV1-F1
#
_entry.id   AF-A0A955NSV1-F1
#
_cell.length_a   1.000
_cell.length_b   1.000
_cell.length_c   1.000
_cell.angle_alpha   90.00
_cell.angle_beta   90.00
_cell.angle_gamma   90.00
#
_symmetry.space_group_name_H-M   'P 1'
#
loop_
_entity.id
_entity.type
_entity.pdbx_description
1 polymer ?
#
loop_
_entity_poly.entity_id
_entity_poly.type
_entity_poly.pdbx_seq_one_letter_code
_entity_poly.pdbx_strand_id
1 'polypeptide(L)'
;KMFEYVGKKLKPDIVLVQMSPINDLSENLYCRWYEIRDGKVHSLADIQPNWAVRLEEFLGRHSHFVQFLRGRLHAYFGDQGEHFQKIADHKRRYHDYLYANNGNKEDFAKDWDVTFAYLYELEERVEEGGAKFGVVIRPLDPDVQGIREDPYPRDLIIEHCQERGVPWLDLTQPFRERAEGDLYRLRFRGDSHWRPEGHEWAAEEILQFLGHRFKIRPLEE
;
A
#
# COMPACT_ATOMS: atom_id res chain seq x y z
N LYS A 1 1.62 -13.70 5.31
CA LYS A 1 1.85 -13.93 6.77
C LYS A 1 0.90 -13.13 7.69
N MET A 2 0.67 -11.81 7.50
CA MET A 2 -0.20 -11.03 8.41
C MET A 2 -1.63 -11.61 8.51
N PHE A 3 -2.24 -11.99 7.37
CA PHE A 3 -3.55 -12.61 7.38
C PHE A 3 -3.59 -13.92 8.18
N GLU A 4 -2.53 -14.74 8.16
CA GLU A 4 -2.49 -15.99 8.93
C GLU A 4 -2.40 -15.75 10.44
N TYR A 5 -1.58 -14.80 10.86
CA TYR A 5 -1.31 -14.57 12.29
C TYR A 5 -2.43 -13.78 12.98
N VAL A 6 -3.02 -12.82 12.26
CA VAL A 6 -3.99 -11.86 12.79
C VAL A 6 -5.33 -12.02 12.07
N GLY A 7 -5.34 -11.95 10.74
CA GLY A 7 -6.57 -11.93 9.94
C GLY A 7 -7.50 -13.12 10.20
N LYS A 8 -7.00 -14.35 10.13
CA LYS A 8 -7.80 -15.58 10.37
C LYS A 8 -8.46 -15.59 11.75
N LYS A 9 -7.83 -14.99 12.76
CA LYS A 9 -8.39 -14.92 14.13
C LYS A 9 -9.55 -13.94 14.23
N LEU A 10 -9.56 -12.90 13.40
CA LEU A 10 -10.64 -11.91 13.35
C LEU A 10 -11.88 -12.44 12.64
N LYS A 11 -11.77 -13.55 11.89
CA LYS A 11 -12.86 -14.13 11.08
C LYS A 11 -13.59 -13.07 10.24
N PRO A 12 -12.87 -12.28 9.43
CA PRO A 12 -13.49 -11.20 8.68
C PRO A 12 -14.44 -11.77 7.63
N ASP A 13 -15.55 -11.09 7.37
CA ASP A 13 -16.38 -11.38 6.19
C ASP A 13 -15.72 -10.86 4.91
N ILE A 14 -14.91 -9.79 5.02
CA ILE A 14 -14.23 -9.13 3.90
C ILE A 14 -12.83 -8.68 4.32
N VAL A 15 -11.87 -8.85 3.41
CA VAL A 15 -10.53 -8.27 3.49
C VAL A 15 -10.33 -7.33 2.32
N LEU A 16 -10.05 -6.06 2.62
CA LEU A 16 -9.65 -5.07 1.64
C LEU A 16 -8.15 -4.84 1.74
N VAL A 17 -7.46 -4.88 0.60
CA VAL A 17 -6.05 -4.53 0.49
C VAL A 17 -5.93 -3.18 -0.19
N GLN A 18 -5.32 -2.22 0.50
CA GLN A 18 -4.95 -0.96 -0.12
C GLN A 18 -3.66 -1.14 -0.90
N MET A 19 -3.70 -0.90 -2.21
CA MET A 19 -2.51 -0.84 -3.06
C MET A 19 -2.10 0.61 -3.29
N SER A 20 -0.82 0.89 -3.08
CA SER A 20 -0.16 2.15 -3.37
C SER A 20 0.83 1.93 -4.51
N PRO A 21 0.51 2.32 -5.76
CA PRO A 21 1.25 1.88 -6.95
C PRO A 21 2.77 2.10 -6.87
N ILE A 22 3.20 3.19 -6.25
CA ILE A 22 4.63 3.49 -6.05
C ILE A 22 5.19 2.70 -4.86
N ASN A 23 4.48 2.62 -3.74
CA ASN A 23 5.04 2.03 -2.52
C ASN A 23 5.25 0.52 -2.71
N ASP A 24 4.22 -0.19 -3.15
CA ASP A 24 4.23 -1.65 -3.25
C ASP A 24 5.29 -2.13 -4.25
N LEU A 25 5.39 -1.46 -5.40
CA LEU A 25 6.42 -1.77 -6.39
C LEU A 25 7.83 -1.44 -5.88
N SER A 26 7.98 -0.29 -5.22
CA SER A 26 9.29 0.15 -4.71
C SER A 26 9.84 -0.76 -3.61
N GLU A 27 8.98 -1.38 -2.81
CA GLU A 27 9.39 -2.33 -1.77
C GLU A 27 10.04 -3.59 -2.37
N ASN A 28 9.56 -4.06 -3.53
CA ASN A 28 10.18 -5.18 -4.26
C ASN A 28 11.58 -4.81 -4.77
N LEU A 29 11.72 -3.60 -5.31
CA LEU A 29 12.99 -3.10 -5.83
C LEU A 29 14.05 -2.95 -4.75
N TYR A 30 13.69 -2.43 -3.57
CA TYR A 30 14.66 -2.02 -2.56
C TYR A 30 15.02 -3.11 -1.57
N CYS A 31 14.03 -3.88 -1.15
CA CYS A 31 14.22 -4.72 0.01
C CYS A 31 14.12 -6.20 -0.33
N ARG A 32 13.71 -6.55 -1.57
CA ARG A 32 13.60 -7.92 -2.10
C ARG A 32 13.15 -8.90 -1.02
N TRP A 33 11.99 -8.63 -0.41
CA TRP A 33 11.43 -9.48 0.65
C TRP A 33 10.91 -10.80 0.08
N TYR A 34 10.58 -10.80 -1.22
CA TYR A 34 9.93 -11.90 -1.89
C TYR A 34 10.57 -12.15 -3.26
N GLU A 35 10.51 -13.40 -3.70
CA GLU A 35 10.82 -13.82 -5.07
C GLU A 35 9.77 -14.82 -5.57
N ILE A 36 9.61 -14.92 -6.88
CA ILE A 36 8.84 -16.01 -7.48
C ILE A 36 9.78 -17.17 -7.78
N ARG A 37 9.51 -18.33 -7.18
CA ARG A 37 10.24 -19.57 -7.43
C ARG A 37 9.23 -20.69 -7.67
N ASP A 38 9.41 -21.43 -8.76
CA ASP A 38 8.51 -22.52 -9.17
C ASP A 38 7.03 -22.07 -9.25
N GLY A 39 6.80 -20.83 -9.70
CA GLY A 39 5.46 -20.23 -9.84
C GLY A 39 4.79 -19.83 -8.51
N LYS A 40 5.51 -19.86 -7.39
CA LYS A 40 5.00 -19.49 -6.07
C LYS A 40 5.80 -18.34 -5.46
N VAL A 41 5.18 -17.55 -4.59
CA VAL A 41 5.88 -16.50 -3.87
C VAL A 41 6.63 -17.08 -2.68
N HIS A 42 7.92 -16.81 -2.61
CA HIS A 42 8.79 -17.22 -1.53
C HIS A 42 9.31 -16.00 -0.78
N SER A 43 9.17 -16.03 0.54
CA SER A 43 9.77 -15.02 1.43
C SER A 43 11.28 -15.23 1.49
N LEU A 44 12.05 -14.26 1.01
CA LEU A 44 13.53 -14.28 1.03
C LEU A 44 14.09 -14.05 2.44
N ALA A 45 13.36 -13.29 3.25
CA ALA A 45 13.69 -13.10 4.64
C ALA A 45 12.74 -13.94 5.51
N ASP A 46 13.30 -14.87 6.29
CA ASP A 46 12.54 -15.62 7.28
C ASP A 46 12.37 -14.76 8.54
N ILE A 47 11.56 -13.71 8.40
CA ILE A 47 11.33 -12.73 9.46
C ILE A 47 10.33 -13.34 10.43
N GLN A 48 10.80 -14.29 11.24
CA GLN A 48 10.20 -14.53 12.53
C GLN A 48 10.76 -13.46 13.46
N PRO A 49 9.97 -12.44 13.85
CA PRO A 49 10.46 -11.46 14.81
C PRO A 49 10.81 -12.23 16.09
N ASN A 50 12.10 -12.21 16.44
CA ASN A 50 12.55 -12.77 17.69
C ASN A 50 11.86 -12.03 18.86
N TRP A 51 11.90 -12.61 20.06
CA TRP A 51 11.21 -12.03 21.22
C TRP A 51 11.64 -10.60 21.51
N ALA A 52 12.89 -10.23 21.18
CA ALA A 52 13.41 -8.88 21.37
C ALA A 52 12.75 -7.87 20.42
N VAL A 53 12.58 -8.22 19.13
CA VAL A 53 11.83 -7.40 18.17
C VAL A 53 10.37 -7.23 18.62
N ARG A 54 9.73 -8.31 19.09
CA ARG A 54 8.34 -8.24 19.60
C ARG A 54 8.22 -7.36 20.83
N LEU A 55 9.19 -7.43 21.75
CA LEU A 55 9.23 -6.59 22.94
C LEU A 55 9.48 -5.12 22.57
N GLU A 56 10.38 -4.86 21.62
CA GLU A 56 10.63 -3.51 21.11
C GLU A 56 9.37 -2.93 20.47
N GLU A 57 8.68 -3.68 19.61
CA GLU A 57 7.40 -3.28 19.01
C GLU A 57 6.34 -3.01 20.08
N PHE A 58 6.21 -3.90 21.07
CA PHE A 58 5.27 -3.74 22.17
C PHE A 58 5.56 -2.45 22.95
N LEU A 59 6.81 -2.24 23.36
CA LEU A 59 7.24 -1.05 24.09
C LEU A 59 7.08 0.22 23.25
N GLY A 60 7.39 0.17 21.96
CA GLY A 60 7.18 1.27 21.03
C GLY A 60 5.71 1.67 20.91
N ARG A 61 4.78 0.70 20.94
CA ARG A 61 3.34 0.96 20.87
C ARG A 61 2.74 1.44 22.20
N HIS A 62 3.31 1.07 23.34
CA HIS A 62 2.68 1.27 24.66
C HIS A 62 3.48 2.19 25.61
N SER A 63 4.67 2.65 25.24
CA SER A 63 5.49 3.53 26.07
C SER A 63 5.98 4.76 25.33
N HIS A 64 5.39 5.92 25.67
CA HIS A 64 5.86 7.22 25.18
C HIS A 64 7.31 7.52 25.57
N PHE A 65 7.77 6.99 26.71
CA PHE A 65 9.16 7.14 27.14
C PHE A 65 10.13 6.40 26.21
N VAL A 66 9.78 5.19 25.78
CA VAL A 66 10.58 4.42 24.82
C VAL A 66 10.60 5.12 23.46
N GLN A 67 9.48 5.66 23.00
CA GLN A 67 9.43 6.48 21.77
C GLN A 67 10.29 7.75 21.88
N PHE A 68 10.22 8.45 23.02
CA PHE A 68 11.06 9.61 23.28
C PHE A 68 12.55 9.27 23.26
N LEU A 69 12.96 8.21 23.98
CA LEU A 69 14.34 7.73 23.98
C LEU A 69 14.78 7.32 22.58
N ARG A 70 13.95 6.59 21.85
CA ARG A 70 14.22 6.20 20.46
C ARG A 70 14.47 7.43 19.59
N GLY A 71 13.63 8.46 19.71
CA GLY A 71 13.80 9.73 19.00
C GLY A 71 15.11 10.45 19.38
N ARG A 72 15.47 10.48 20.67
CA ARG A 72 16.72 11.08 21.16
C ARG A 72 17.96 10.31 20.71
N LEU A 73 17.93 8.98 20.80
CA LEU A 73 19.01 8.11 20.35
C LEU A 73 19.16 8.19 18.83
N HIS A 74 18.06 8.25 18.08
CA HIS A 74 18.09 8.52 16.64
C HIS A 74 18.74 9.86 16.33
N ALA A 75 18.36 10.92 17.04
CA ALA A 75 18.94 12.24 16.84
C ALA A 75 20.44 12.33 17.22
N TYR A 76 20.88 11.52 18.19
CA TYR A 76 22.24 11.57 18.74
C TYR A 76 23.22 10.62 18.06
N PHE A 77 22.79 9.40 17.72
CA PHE A 77 23.62 8.35 17.10
C PHE A 77 23.37 8.20 15.60
N GLY A 78 22.42 8.95 15.04
CA GLY A 78 22.00 8.80 13.65
C GLY A 78 23.00 9.32 12.63
N ASP A 79 24.01 8.53 12.28
CA ASP A 79 24.58 8.46 10.92
C ASP A 79 23.62 7.68 9.95
N GLN A 80 22.39 7.46 10.41
CA GLN A 80 21.22 7.04 9.64
C GLN A 80 20.83 8.05 8.56
N GLY A 81 21.38 9.28 8.61
CA GLY A 81 21.33 10.24 7.51
C GLY A 81 21.68 9.55 6.20
N GLU A 82 22.79 8.81 6.10
CA GLU A 82 23.20 8.25 4.82
C GLU A 82 22.26 7.12 4.31
N HIS A 83 21.74 6.25 5.18
CA HIS A 83 20.83 5.16 4.77
C HIS A 83 19.43 5.67 4.42
N PHE A 84 18.83 6.53 5.25
CA PHE A 84 17.55 7.16 4.92
C PHE A 84 17.67 8.15 3.77
N GLN A 85 18.79 8.86 3.63
CA GLN A 85 19.08 9.70 2.47
C GLN A 85 19.25 8.84 1.22
N LYS A 86 19.93 7.68 1.29
CA LYS A 86 19.98 6.72 0.17
C LYS A 86 18.58 6.24 -0.22
N ILE A 87 17.73 5.88 0.74
CA ILE A 87 16.34 5.48 0.47
C ILE A 87 15.54 6.66 -0.10
N ALA A 88 15.68 7.87 0.45
CA ALA A 88 14.95 9.06 0.02
C ALA A 88 15.39 9.55 -1.37
N ASP A 89 16.69 9.58 -1.63
CA ASP A 89 17.28 9.91 -2.92
C ASP A 89 16.91 8.86 -3.97
N HIS A 90 16.86 7.59 -3.60
CA HIS A 90 16.41 6.54 -4.51
C HIS A 90 14.90 6.60 -4.74
N LYS A 91 14.07 6.80 -3.71
CA LYS A 91 12.63 7.06 -3.86
C LYS A 91 12.38 8.29 -4.73
N ARG A 92 13.20 9.33 -4.61
CA ARG A 92 13.16 10.52 -5.46
C ARG A 92 13.53 10.16 -6.89
N ARG A 93 14.66 9.50 -7.13
CA ARG A 93 15.06 9.03 -8.47
C ARG A 93 14.03 8.10 -9.09
N TYR A 94 13.34 7.31 -8.28
CA TYR A 94 12.30 6.38 -8.71
C TYR A 94 10.99 7.08 -9.04
N HIS A 95 10.60 8.06 -8.21
CA HIS A 95 9.58 9.04 -8.56
C HIS A 95 9.96 9.66 -9.92
N ASP A 96 11.14 10.27 -10.00
CA ASP A 96 11.62 10.92 -11.22
C ASP A 96 11.67 9.93 -12.40
N TYR A 97 11.98 8.65 -12.19
CA TYR A 97 12.01 7.63 -13.24
C TYR A 97 10.60 7.26 -13.72
N LEU A 98 9.67 6.99 -12.79
CA LEU A 98 8.27 6.71 -13.12
C LEU A 98 7.60 7.93 -13.76
N TYR A 99 7.94 9.15 -13.34
CA TYR A 99 7.35 10.38 -13.83
C TYR A 99 8.02 10.93 -15.10
N ALA A 100 9.32 10.75 -15.29
CA ALA A 100 10.05 11.33 -16.42
C ALA A 100 10.21 10.40 -17.61
N ASN A 101 10.22 9.07 -17.41
CA ASN A 101 10.54 8.12 -18.48
C ASN A 101 9.34 7.33 -19.03
N ASN A 102 8.09 7.60 -18.60
CA ASN A 102 6.96 6.69 -18.84
C ASN A 102 7.41 5.24 -18.62
N GLY A 103 8.09 5.02 -17.47
CA GLY A 103 9.13 4.00 -17.29
C GLY A 103 8.83 2.73 -18.07
N ASN A 104 9.73 2.35 -18.98
CA ASN A 104 9.53 1.22 -19.88
C ASN A 104 8.93 0.06 -19.09
N LYS A 105 7.69 -0.33 -19.45
CA LYS A 105 6.92 -1.35 -18.72
C LYS A 105 7.75 -2.63 -18.54
N GLU A 106 8.65 -2.90 -19.47
CA GLU A 106 9.58 -4.03 -19.47
C GLU A 106 10.58 -3.99 -18.30
N ASP A 107 11.02 -2.81 -17.86
CA ASP A 107 12.02 -2.66 -16.79
C ASP A 107 11.49 -3.10 -15.44
N PHE A 108 10.18 -2.94 -15.21
CA PHE A 108 9.52 -3.26 -13.94
C PHE A 108 8.56 -4.43 -14.02
N ALA A 109 8.43 -5.07 -15.18
CA ALA A 109 7.52 -6.19 -15.38
C ALA A 109 7.72 -7.27 -14.31
N LYS A 110 8.98 -7.62 -14.01
CA LYS A 110 9.33 -8.62 -12.99
C LYS A 110 8.92 -8.22 -11.58
N ASP A 111 9.09 -6.95 -11.20
CA ASP A 111 8.73 -6.49 -9.86
C ASP A 111 7.21 -6.39 -9.70
N TRP A 112 6.49 -6.07 -10.79
CA TRP A 112 5.03 -6.19 -10.84
C TRP A 112 4.56 -7.63 -10.76
N ASP A 113 5.22 -8.56 -11.44
CA ASP A 113 4.90 -9.98 -11.36
C ASP A 113 4.96 -10.46 -9.90
N VAL A 114 6.00 -10.05 -9.14
CA VAL A 114 6.11 -10.37 -7.71
C VAL A 114 4.95 -9.76 -6.91
N THR A 115 4.63 -8.49 -7.13
CA THR A 115 3.49 -7.82 -6.46
C THR A 115 2.18 -8.56 -6.72
N PHE A 116 1.87 -8.89 -7.97
CA PHE A 116 0.63 -9.55 -8.33
C PHE A 116 0.58 -10.99 -7.85
N ALA A 117 1.69 -11.74 -7.95
CA ALA A 117 1.76 -13.08 -7.38
C ALA A 117 1.46 -13.07 -5.87
N TYR A 118 1.95 -12.06 -5.13
CA TYR A 118 1.64 -11.91 -3.70
C TYR A 118 0.18 -11.56 -3.45
N LEU A 119 -0.38 -10.65 -4.25
CA LEU A 119 -1.78 -10.26 -4.16
C LEU A 119 -2.70 -11.46 -4.38
N TYR A 120 -2.39 -12.32 -5.36
CA TYR A 120 -3.18 -13.50 -5.69
C TYR A 120 -3.05 -14.59 -4.65
N GLU A 121 -1.86 -14.82 -4.11
CA GLU A 121 -1.69 -15.74 -2.99
C GLU A 121 -2.48 -15.25 -1.76
N LEU A 122 -2.55 -13.94 -1.52
CA LEU A 122 -3.35 -13.38 -0.43
C LEU A 122 -4.86 -13.53 -0.69
N GLU A 123 -5.32 -13.27 -1.91
CA GLU A 123 -6.70 -13.52 -2.36
C GLU A 123 -7.12 -14.97 -2.06
N GLU A 124 -6.36 -15.95 -2.56
CA GLU A 124 -6.64 -17.38 -2.37
C GLU A 124 -6.76 -17.73 -0.88
N ARG A 125 -5.82 -17.25 -0.06
CA ARG A 125 -5.83 -17.51 1.39
C ARG A 125 -7.02 -16.88 2.11
N VAL A 126 -7.47 -15.71 1.66
CA VAL A 126 -8.65 -15.01 2.20
C VAL A 126 -9.91 -15.80 1.88
N GLU A 127 -10.04 -16.26 0.62
CA GLU A 127 -11.18 -17.05 0.16
C GLU A 127 -11.24 -18.44 0.79
N GLU A 128 -10.10 -19.13 0.94
CA GLU A 128 -10.00 -20.38 1.72
C GLU A 128 -10.45 -20.19 3.18
N GLY A 129 -10.28 -18.98 3.72
CA GLY A 129 -10.76 -18.58 5.03
C GLY A 129 -12.25 -18.29 5.11
N GLY A 130 -12.97 -18.33 3.98
CA GLY A 130 -14.39 -18.02 3.87
C GLY A 130 -14.73 -16.53 3.78
N ALA A 131 -13.72 -15.67 3.64
CA ALA A 131 -13.89 -14.23 3.52
C ALA A 131 -13.87 -13.81 2.05
N LYS A 132 -14.46 -12.65 1.72
CA LYS A 132 -14.35 -12.05 0.38
C LYS A 132 -13.11 -11.16 0.30
N PHE A 133 -12.52 -11.07 -0.89
CA PHE A 133 -11.35 -10.25 -1.15
C PHE A 133 -11.69 -9.04 -2.02
N GLY A 134 -10.99 -7.92 -1.81
CA GLY A 134 -11.10 -6.74 -2.67
C GLY A 134 -9.88 -5.83 -2.57
N VAL A 135 -9.70 -5.00 -3.60
CA VAL A 135 -8.55 -4.09 -3.73
C VAL A 135 -9.02 -2.64 -3.71
N VAL A 136 -8.32 -1.78 -2.96
CA VAL A 136 -8.51 -0.33 -2.98
C VAL A 136 -7.24 0.32 -3.49
N ILE A 137 -7.30 0.97 -4.64
CA ILE A 137 -6.16 1.61 -5.29
C ILE A 137 -6.05 3.04 -4.77
N ARG A 138 -4.95 3.31 -4.06
CA ARG A 138 -4.58 4.65 -3.60
C ARG A 138 -4.16 5.50 -4.81
N PRO A 139 -4.63 6.74 -4.90
CA PRO A 139 -4.34 7.56 -6.05
C PRO A 139 -2.96 8.21 -5.95
N LEU A 140 -2.31 8.41 -7.09
CA LEU A 140 -1.06 9.17 -7.21
C LEU A 140 -1.36 10.65 -7.44
N ASP A 141 -0.49 11.54 -6.94
CA ASP A 141 -0.73 12.98 -7.00
C ASP A 141 -0.87 13.49 -8.44
N PRO A 142 -0.01 13.09 -9.38
CA PRO A 142 -0.12 13.59 -10.74
C PRO A 142 -1.36 13.06 -11.47
N ASP A 143 -1.87 11.90 -11.07
CA ASP A 143 -3.13 11.38 -11.60
C ASP A 143 -4.30 12.21 -11.07
N VAL A 144 -4.35 12.49 -9.77
CA VAL A 144 -5.41 13.32 -9.19
C VAL A 144 -5.38 14.74 -9.78
N GLN A 145 -4.19 15.31 -9.97
CA GLN A 145 -4.01 16.63 -10.55
C GLN A 145 -4.21 16.69 -12.07
N GLY A 146 -4.37 15.54 -12.75
CA GLY A 146 -4.55 15.48 -14.20
C GLY A 146 -3.31 15.93 -14.98
N ILE A 147 -2.12 15.87 -14.36
CA ILE A 147 -0.85 16.30 -14.96
C ILE A 147 -0.33 15.24 -15.94
N ARG A 148 -0.74 13.99 -15.77
CA ARG A 148 -0.18 12.85 -16.48
C ARG A 148 -1.14 12.30 -17.54
N GLU A 149 -0.60 12.06 -18.73
CA GLU A 149 -1.33 11.43 -19.85
C GLU A 149 -1.38 9.91 -19.73
N ASP A 150 -0.31 9.27 -19.24
CA ASP A 150 -0.26 7.82 -19.00
C ASP A 150 -0.52 7.49 -17.52
N PRO A 151 -1.66 6.89 -17.16
CA PRO A 151 -1.99 6.52 -15.79
C PRO A 151 -1.21 5.32 -15.24
N TYR A 152 -0.28 4.72 -15.99
CA TYR A 152 0.58 3.64 -15.48
C TYR A 152 1.30 4.04 -14.17
N PRO A 153 1.29 3.23 -13.08
CA PRO A 153 0.90 1.83 -13.05
C PRO A 153 -0.52 1.56 -12.54
N ARG A 154 -1.34 2.58 -12.30
CA ARG A 154 -2.72 2.41 -11.82
C ARG A 154 -3.53 1.49 -12.74
N ASP A 155 -3.45 1.73 -14.04
CA ASP A 155 -4.21 0.97 -15.03
C ASP A 155 -3.77 -0.50 -15.10
N LEU A 156 -2.49 -0.80 -14.84
CA LEU A 156 -1.99 -2.17 -14.76
C LEU A 156 -2.67 -2.91 -13.58
N ILE A 157 -2.79 -2.27 -12.42
CA ILE A 157 -3.48 -2.87 -11.26
C ILE A 157 -4.95 -3.13 -11.60
N ILE A 158 -5.62 -2.18 -12.27
CA ILE A 158 -7.02 -2.32 -12.70
C ILE A 158 -7.17 -3.49 -13.67
N GLU A 159 -6.32 -3.59 -14.68
CA GLU A 159 -6.30 -4.68 -15.66
C GLU A 159 -6.18 -6.04 -14.97
N HIS A 160 -5.20 -6.21 -14.08
CA HIS A 160 -5.01 -7.44 -13.33
C HIS A 160 -6.20 -7.79 -12.40
N CYS A 161 -6.88 -6.80 -11.81
CA CYS A 161 -8.09 -7.05 -11.03
C CYS A 161 -9.26 -7.46 -11.93
N GLN A 162 -9.40 -6.83 -13.10
CA GLN A 162 -10.42 -7.14 -14.10
C GLN A 162 -10.29 -8.57 -14.63
N GLU A 163 -9.09 -8.94 -15.06
CA GLU A 163 -8.80 -10.27 -15.62
C GLU A 163 -9.15 -11.41 -14.66
N ARG A 164 -8.94 -11.20 -13.36
CA ARG A 164 -9.24 -12.19 -12.32
C ARG A 164 -10.64 -12.09 -11.76
N GLY A 165 -11.37 -11.02 -12.05
CA GLY A 165 -12.68 -10.77 -11.44
C GLY A 165 -12.61 -10.40 -9.95
N VAL A 166 -11.44 -10.03 -9.44
CA VAL A 166 -11.30 -9.45 -8.09
C VAL A 166 -12.06 -8.15 -8.06
N PRO A 167 -12.90 -7.81 -7.06
CA PRO A 167 -13.48 -6.48 -6.96
C PRO A 167 -12.42 -5.40 -6.61
N TRP A 168 -12.40 -4.27 -7.33
CA TRP A 168 -11.52 -3.14 -7.04
C TRP A 168 -12.26 -1.80 -6.94
N LEU A 169 -11.67 -0.87 -6.18
CA LEU A 169 -12.05 0.54 -6.09
C LEU A 169 -10.83 1.40 -6.46
N ASP A 170 -10.95 2.24 -7.50
CA ASP A 170 -9.96 3.28 -7.80
C ASP A 170 -10.39 4.62 -7.19
N LEU A 171 -9.62 5.11 -6.22
CA LEU A 171 -9.90 6.37 -5.55
C LEU A 171 -9.44 7.61 -6.36
N THR A 172 -8.82 7.43 -7.52
CA THR A 172 -8.26 8.55 -8.30
C THR A 172 -9.32 9.54 -8.76
N GLN A 173 -10.40 9.06 -9.39
CA GLN A 173 -11.45 9.94 -9.89
C GLN A 173 -12.22 10.62 -8.75
N PRO A 174 -12.67 9.92 -7.68
CA PRO A 174 -13.27 10.57 -6.53
C PRO A 174 -12.39 11.63 -5.88
N PHE A 175 -11.08 11.37 -5.76
CA PHE A 175 -10.15 12.37 -5.21
C PHE A 175 -9.96 13.57 -6.13
N ARG A 176 -9.93 13.37 -7.45
CA ARG A 176 -9.82 14.45 -8.44
C ARG A 176 -11.01 15.38 -8.38
N GLU A 177 -12.21 14.81 -8.36
CA GLU A 177 -13.46 15.58 -8.25
C GLU A 177 -13.51 16.34 -6.92
N ARG A 178 -13.20 15.67 -5.81
CA ARG A 178 -13.26 16.27 -4.47
C ARG A 178 -12.20 17.32 -4.21
N ALA A 179 -11.01 17.17 -4.79
CA ALA A 179 -9.93 18.14 -4.64
C ALA A 179 -10.28 19.49 -5.28
N GLU A 180 -11.17 19.53 -6.28
CA GLU A 180 -11.56 20.76 -7.00
C GLU A 180 -10.34 21.55 -7.51
N GLY A 181 -9.29 20.84 -7.94
CA GLY A 181 -8.02 21.43 -8.38
C GLY A 181 -7.02 21.74 -7.26
N ASP A 182 -7.38 21.61 -5.98
CA ASP A 182 -6.46 21.73 -4.83
C ASP A 182 -6.34 20.41 -4.07
N LEU A 183 -5.42 19.56 -4.54
CA LEU A 183 -5.07 18.30 -3.89
C LEU A 183 -4.64 18.47 -2.43
N TYR A 184 -4.12 19.63 -2.04
CA TYR A 184 -3.67 19.87 -0.67
C TYR A 184 -4.82 20.10 0.31
N ARG A 185 -6.08 20.13 -0.14
CA ARG A 185 -7.24 19.96 0.74
C ARG A 185 -7.29 18.56 1.35
N LEU A 186 -6.96 17.55 0.53
CA LEU A 186 -7.02 16.14 0.92
C LEU A 186 -5.68 15.60 1.40
N ARG A 187 -4.57 16.33 1.21
CA ARG A 187 -3.20 15.88 1.52
C ARG A 187 -2.33 16.94 2.18
N PHE A 188 -1.34 16.49 2.95
CA PHE A 188 -0.32 17.37 3.49
C PHE A 188 0.65 17.85 2.39
N ARG A 189 1.15 19.08 2.49
CA ARG A 189 2.13 19.61 1.52
C ARG A 189 3.49 18.97 1.76
N GLY A 190 4.08 18.38 0.72
CA GLY A 190 5.38 17.70 0.82
C GLY A 190 5.33 16.35 1.53
N ASP A 191 4.14 15.86 1.86
CA ASP A 191 3.93 14.57 2.51
C ASP A 191 2.87 13.79 1.71
N SER A 192 3.12 12.49 1.54
CA SER A 192 2.22 11.65 0.78
C SER A 192 0.91 11.32 1.52
N HIS A 193 0.87 11.48 2.83
CA HIS A 193 -0.30 11.11 3.63
C HIS A 193 -1.50 12.02 3.39
N TRP A 194 -2.68 11.43 3.57
CA TRP A 194 -3.94 12.16 3.52
C TRP A 194 -4.11 13.02 4.78
N ARG A 195 -4.79 14.16 4.61
CA ARG A 195 -5.36 14.92 5.72
C ARG A 195 -6.59 14.20 6.27
N PRO A 196 -7.11 14.59 7.45
CA PRO A 196 -8.37 14.05 7.97
C PRO A 196 -9.50 14.05 6.93
N GLU A 197 -9.70 15.15 6.19
CA GLU A 197 -10.70 15.24 5.11
C GLU A 197 -10.47 14.21 3.99
N GLY A 198 -9.21 13.93 3.63
CA GLY A 198 -8.88 12.90 2.64
C GLY A 198 -9.13 11.48 3.16
N HIS A 199 -8.88 11.23 4.44
CA HIS A 199 -9.21 9.95 5.08
C HIS A 199 -10.72 9.73 5.16
N GLU A 200 -11.48 10.76 5.56
CA GLU A 200 -12.94 10.73 5.63
C GLU A 200 -13.54 10.43 4.26
N TRP A 201 -13.10 11.14 3.22
CA TRP A 201 -13.57 10.92 1.86
C TRP A 201 -13.24 9.52 1.34
N ALA A 202 -12.01 9.04 1.54
CA ALA A 202 -11.66 7.68 1.15
C ALA A 202 -12.53 6.63 1.86
N ALA A 203 -12.85 6.85 3.14
CA ALA A 203 -13.70 5.95 3.90
C ALA A 203 -15.14 5.92 3.35
N GLU A 204 -15.70 7.07 2.98
CA GLU A 204 -17.02 7.15 2.33
C GLU A 204 -17.07 6.37 1.01
N GLU A 205 -16.07 6.55 0.14
CA GLU A 205 -15.96 5.82 -1.12
C GLU A 205 -15.81 4.30 -0.90
N ILE A 206 -15.02 3.90 0.09
CA ILE A 206 -14.87 2.50 0.48
C ILE A 206 -16.19 1.92 0.99
N LEU A 207 -16.95 2.66 1.81
CA LEU A 207 -18.25 2.21 2.31
C LEU A 207 -19.25 2.02 1.16
N GLN A 208 -19.30 2.95 0.20
CA GLN A 208 -20.14 2.81 -0.99
C GLN A 208 -19.74 1.58 -1.83
N PHE A 209 -18.44 1.37 -2.02
CA PHE A 209 -17.91 0.20 -2.70
C PHE A 209 -18.31 -1.12 -2.02
N LEU A 210 -18.21 -1.17 -0.68
CA LEU A 210 -18.67 -2.31 0.12
C LEU A 210 -20.16 -2.59 -0.07
N GLY A 211 -20.99 -1.54 -0.08
CA GLY A 211 -22.42 -1.65 -0.33
C GLY A 211 -22.74 -2.20 -1.73
N HIS A 212 -22.14 -1.62 -2.77
CA HIS A 212 -22.44 -1.97 -4.16
C HIS A 212 -21.87 -3.32 -4.59
N ARG A 213 -20.62 -3.62 -4.23
CA ARG A 213 -19.92 -4.81 -4.75
C ARG A 213 -20.05 -6.01 -3.84
N PHE A 214 -20.12 -5.80 -2.53
CA PHE A 214 -20.18 -6.89 -1.56
C PHE A 214 -21.54 -7.08 -0.91
N LYS A 215 -22.50 -6.18 -1.20
CA LYS A 215 -23.88 -6.18 -0.67
C LYS A 215 -23.91 -6.08 0.85
N ILE A 216 -22.93 -5.41 1.45
CA ILE A 216 -22.96 -5.08 2.87
C ILE A 216 -23.96 -3.95 3.08
N ARG A 217 -24.91 -4.14 4.00
CA ARG A 217 -25.75 -3.04 4.46
C ARG A 217 -25.01 -2.28 5.56
N PRO A 218 -25.09 -0.93 5.60
CA PRO A 218 -24.66 -0.17 6.77
C PRO A 218 -25.34 -0.74 8.01
N LEU A 219 -24.65 -0.75 9.15
CA LEU A 219 -25.32 -0.99 10.43
C LEU A 219 -26.35 0.13 10.59
N GLU A 220 -27.63 -0.23 10.68
CA GLU A 220 -28.68 0.72 11.05
C GLU A 220 -28.35 1.21 12.47
N GLU A 221 -28.24 2.54 12.65
CA GLU A 221 -27.97 3.20 13.94
C GLU A 221 -29.12 3.06 14.94
#